data_AF-A0A8C0GFW2-F1
#
_entry.id   AF-A0A8C0GFW2-F1
#
_cell.length_a   1.000
_cell.length_b   1.000
_cell.length_c   1.000
_cell.angle_alpha   90.00
_cell.angle_beta   90.00
_cell.angle_gamma   90.00
#
_symmetry.space_group_name_H-M   'P 1'
#
loop_
_entity.id
_entity.type
_entity.pdbx_description
1 polymer ?
#
loop_
_entity_poly.entity_id
_entity_poly.type
_entity_poly.pdbx_seq_one_letter_code
_entity_poly.pdbx_strand_id
1 'polypeptide(L)'
;VLRWLVRVWDNAGQTVLLLRYELQQLGVMAQDAQVRAEMANPPNPKDVNGQEEESPSLYRWLTGAVSKAYPSAGELEAQVGPWKTIAEGVQALRQLGMAWAVATGGMDGPDDMPVTKSTKAAFLRTAPDELKPFLLAVVMAAGQGVERGELRVPRRVLWFDLLQAGVPPEEIDRKPTRSTGPGRERTVEPNKPAEPPAPPAEWQLPRPY
;
A
#
# COMPACT_ATOMS: atom_id res chain seq x y z
N VAL A 1 4.79 -4.08 -15.70
CA VAL A 1 6.05 -4.22 -14.91
C VAL A 1 5.88 -3.97 -13.41
N LEU A 2 5.19 -2.91 -12.98
CA LEU A 2 5.11 -2.47 -11.56
C LEU A 2 4.65 -3.54 -10.56
N ARG A 3 3.59 -4.30 -10.88
CA ARG A 3 3.11 -5.39 -10.01
C ARG A 3 4.18 -6.42 -9.66
N TRP A 4 5.13 -6.67 -10.56
CA TRP A 4 6.23 -7.57 -10.31
C TRP A 4 7.29 -6.93 -9.39
N LEU A 5 7.65 -5.67 -9.61
CA LEU A 5 8.57 -4.95 -8.71
C LEU A 5 8.04 -4.85 -7.29
N VAL A 6 6.75 -4.60 -7.10
CA VAL A 6 6.11 -4.60 -5.77
C VAL A 6 6.28 -5.96 -5.09
N ARG A 7 6.11 -7.07 -5.83
CA ARG A 7 6.36 -8.41 -5.28
C ARG A 7 7.82 -8.63 -4.93
N VAL A 8 8.76 -8.14 -5.73
CA VAL A 8 10.19 -8.24 -5.41
C VAL A 8 10.50 -7.51 -4.10
N TRP A 9 9.97 -6.30 -3.94
CA TRP A 9 10.08 -5.55 -2.69
C TRP A 9 9.47 -6.31 -1.49
N ASP A 10 8.25 -6.82 -1.64
CA ASP A 10 7.55 -7.58 -0.58
C ASP A 10 8.30 -8.86 -0.16
N ASN A 11 9.12 -9.41 -1.05
CA ASN A 11 9.95 -10.59 -0.79
C ASN A 11 11.39 -10.22 -0.44
N ALA A 12 11.61 -9.02 0.09
CA ALA A 12 12.92 -8.53 0.53
C ALA A 12 13.99 -8.51 -0.57
N GLY A 13 13.61 -8.22 -1.83
CA GLY A 13 14.55 -8.17 -2.95
C GLY A 13 15.71 -7.18 -2.77
N GLN A 14 15.58 -6.21 -1.85
CA GLN A 14 16.65 -5.31 -1.44
C GLN A 14 17.78 -5.99 -0.65
N THR A 15 17.52 -7.15 -0.03
CA THR A 15 18.53 -7.91 0.72
C THR A 15 19.17 -9.04 -0.09
N VAL A 16 18.64 -9.31 -1.28
CA VAL A 16 19.15 -10.36 -2.17
C VAL A 16 20.26 -9.77 -3.04
N LEU A 17 21.52 -10.03 -2.70
CA LEU A 17 22.66 -9.65 -3.52
C LEU A 17 22.81 -10.63 -4.68
N LEU A 18 23.08 -10.11 -5.89
CA LEU A 18 23.18 -10.93 -7.09
C LEU A 18 24.62 -11.02 -7.59
N LEU A 19 25.04 -12.25 -7.91
CA LEU A 19 26.28 -12.49 -8.65
C LEU A 19 26.08 -12.17 -10.13
N ARG A 20 27.18 -11.88 -10.83
CA ARG A 20 27.14 -11.49 -12.24
C ARG A 20 26.45 -12.51 -13.15
N TYR A 21 26.69 -13.80 -12.92
CA TYR A 21 26.05 -14.85 -13.73
C TYR A 21 24.54 -14.94 -13.46
N GLU A 22 24.10 -14.62 -12.24
CA GLU A 22 22.68 -14.61 -11.86
C GLU A 22 21.96 -13.44 -12.53
N LEU A 23 22.59 -12.27 -12.62
CA LEU A 23 22.06 -11.12 -13.37
C LEU A 23 21.78 -11.48 -14.83
N GLN A 24 22.71 -12.17 -15.49
CA GLN A 24 22.54 -12.59 -16.89
C GLN A 24 21.41 -13.61 -17.06
N GLN A 25 21.31 -14.60 -16.16
CA GLN A 25 20.25 -15.60 -16.21
C GLN A 25 18.87 -15.01 -15.90
N LEU A 26 18.78 -14.09 -14.94
CA LEU A 26 17.53 -13.42 -14.60
C LEU A 26 17.09 -12.46 -15.71
N GLY A 27 18.05 -11.79 -16.36
CA GLY A 27 17.76 -10.80 -17.41
C GLY A 27 16.97 -11.39 -18.58
N VAL A 28 17.32 -12.61 -19.00
CA VAL A 28 16.62 -13.29 -20.11
C VAL A 28 15.20 -13.76 -19.75
N MET A 29 14.88 -13.88 -18.45
CA MET A 29 13.56 -14.30 -17.97
C MET A 29 12.55 -13.14 -17.91
N ALA A 30 12.99 -11.89 -18.04
CA ALA A 30 12.11 -10.73 -17.99
C ALA A 30 11.06 -10.77 -19.12
N GLN A 31 9.77 -10.82 -18.76
CA GLN A 31 8.69 -10.91 -19.75
C GLN A 31 8.55 -9.62 -20.57
N ASP A 32 8.83 -8.47 -19.96
CA ASP A 32 8.78 -7.17 -20.62
C ASP A 32 9.99 -6.98 -21.55
N ALA A 33 9.74 -6.67 -22.82
CA ALA A 33 10.79 -6.60 -23.84
C ALA A 33 11.74 -5.40 -23.64
N GLN A 34 11.22 -4.25 -23.20
CA GLN A 34 12.05 -3.06 -22.96
C GLN A 34 12.96 -3.30 -21.76
N VAL A 35 12.39 -3.81 -20.66
CA VAL A 35 13.15 -4.16 -19.46
C VAL A 35 14.19 -5.24 -19.75
N ARG A 36 13.84 -6.27 -20.54
CA ARG A 36 14.76 -7.34 -20.95
C ARG A 36 15.95 -6.82 -21.75
N ALA A 37 15.72 -5.87 -22.65
CA ALA A 37 16.79 -5.25 -23.44
C ALA A 37 17.78 -4.51 -22.52
N GLU A 38 17.28 -3.76 -21.54
CA GLU A 38 18.13 -3.07 -20.56
C GLU A 38 18.89 -4.05 -19.65
N MET A 39 18.31 -5.20 -19.34
CA MET A 39 18.95 -6.24 -18.51
C MET A 39 19.97 -7.08 -19.26
N ALA A 40 19.93 -7.13 -20.60
CA ALA A 40 20.85 -7.94 -21.39
C ALA A 40 22.31 -7.45 -21.32
N ASN A 41 22.50 -6.16 -21.00
CA ASN A 41 23.81 -5.54 -20.81
C ASN A 41 23.95 -5.04 -19.37
N PRO A 42 24.17 -5.94 -18.38
CA PRO A 42 24.38 -5.51 -17.00
C PRO A 42 25.60 -4.57 -16.93
N PRO A 43 25.57 -3.53 -16.08
CA PRO A 43 26.67 -2.59 -15.96
C PRO A 43 27.99 -3.31 -15.66
N ASN A 44 29.07 -2.83 -16.28
CA ASN A 44 30.41 -3.32 -16.01
C ASN A 44 30.78 -2.88 -14.59
N PRO A 45 31.19 -3.77 -13.68
CA PRO A 45 31.43 -3.44 -12.27
C PRO A 45 32.73 -2.66 -12.09
N LYS A 46 33.13 -1.80 -13.02
CA LYS A 46 34.26 -0.91 -12.86
C LYS A 46 33.70 0.49 -12.83
N ASP A 47 33.82 1.14 -11.68
CA ASP A 47 33.64 2.58 -11.60
C ASP A 47 34.65 3.28 -12.53
N VAL A 48 34.52 4.61 -12.67
CA VAL A 48 35.45 5.44 -13.48
C VAL A 48 36.91 5.28 -13.03
N ASN A 49 37.15 4.70 -11.85
CA ASN A 49 38.45 4.53 -11.21
C ASN A 49 38.95 3.07 -11.22
N GLY A 50 38.20 2.12 -11.79
CA GLY A 50 38.59 0.71 -11.90
C GLY A 50 38.36 -0.14 -10.65
N GLN A 51 37.61 0.33 -9.64
CA GLN A 51 37.20 -0.46 -8.48
C GLN A 51 35.97 -1.33 -8.81
N GLU A 52 35.92 -2.53 -8.21
CA GLU A 52 34.78 -3.44 -8.28
C GLU A 52 33.54 -2.77 -7.65
N GLU A 53 32.55 -2.42 -8.48
CA GLU A 53 31.26 -1.92 -8.03
C GLU A 53 30.58 -3.02 -7.20
N GLU A 54 30.06 -2.66 -6.02
CA GLU A 54 29.35 -3.59 -5.14
C GLU A 54 28.23 -4.30 -5.91
N SER A 55 28.12 -5.62 -5.74
CA SER A 55 27.06 -6.41 -6.37
C SER A 55 25.69 -5.80 -6.04
N PRO A 56 24.90 -5.38 -7.04
CA PRO A 56 23.63 -4.75 -6.75
C PRO A 56 22.68 -5.77 -6.12
N SER A 57 21.80 -5.28 -5.23
CA SER A 57 20.66 -6.09 -4.83
C SER A 57 19.74 -6.34 -6.03
N LEU A 58 18.95 -7.41 -5.98
CA LEU A 58 17.93 -7.72 -6.98
C LEU A 58 17.04 -6.50 -7.20
N TYR A 59 16.54 -5.89 -6.12
CA TYR A 59 15.71 -4.70 -6.23
C TYR A 59 16.42 -3.55 -6.97
N ARG A 60 17.66 -3.20 -6.57
CA ARG A 60 18.41 -2.09 -7.17
C ARG A 60 18.74 -2.32 -8.63
N TRP A 61 19.11 -3.54 -9.00
CA TRP A 61 19.36 -3.88 -10.40
C TRP A 61 18.08 -3.78 -11.24
N LEU A 62 16.96 -4.31 -10.73
CA LEU A 62 15.68 -4.26 -11.43
C LEU A 62 15.16 -2.83 -11.60
N THR A 63 15.19 -2.00 -10.56
CA THR A 63 14.75 -0.61 -10.65
C THR A 63 15.62 0.20 -11.61
N GLY A 64 16.94 -0.05 -11.64
CA GLY A 64 17.86 0.57 -12.59
C GLY A 64 17.60 0.18 -14.05
N ALA A 65 17.22 -1.06 -14.33
CA ALA A 65 16.81 -1.48 -15.67
C ALA A 65 15.44 -0.90 -16.06
N VAL A 66 14.48 -0.87 -15.13
CA VAL A 66 13.14 -0.34 -15.37
C VAL A 66 13.16 1.17 -15.58
N SER A 67 14.01 1.92 -14.87
CA SER A 67 14.14 3.37 -15.07
C SER A 67 14.71 3.74 -16.44
N LYS A 68 15.61 2.91 -16.99
CA LYS A 68 16.11 3.09 -18.36
C LYS A 68 15.05 2.73 -19.41
N ALA A 69 14.31 1.65 -19.17
CA ALA A 69 13.24 1.21 -20.06
C ALA A 69 12.05 2.18 -20.11
N TYR A 70 11.77 2.86 -18.99
CA TYR A 70 10.69 3.83 -18.82
C TYR A 70 11.21 5.11 -18.17
N PRO A 71 11.70 6.08 -18.97
CA PRO A 71 12.36 7.28 -18.47
C PRO A 71 11.46 8.21 -17.64
N SER A 72 10.13 8.06 -17.73
CA SER A 72 9.17 8.87 -16.99
C SER A 72 8.30 8.04 -16.04
N ALA A 73 8.05 8.59 -14.85
CA ALA A 73 7.09 7.99 -13.90
C ALA A 73 5.70 7.83 -14.54
N GLY A 74 5.28 8.79 -15.38
CA GLY A 74 3.98 8.76 -16.05
C GLY A 74 3.78 7.55 -16.98
N GLU A 75 4.83 7.09 -17.67
CA GLU A 75 4.77 5.86 -18.49
C GLU A 75 4.52 4.61 -17.64
N LEU A 76 5.13 4.55 -16.46
CA LEU A 76 4.91 3.48 -15.50
C LEU A 76 3.52 3.59 -14.85
N GLU A 77 3.12 4.78 -14.41
CA GLU A 77 1.79 5.06 -13.84
C GLU A 77 0.66 4.70 -14.82
N ALA A 78 0.86 4.87 -16.13
CA ALA A 78 -0.09 4.49 -17.16
C ALA A 78 -0.34 2.97 -17.22
N GLN A 79 0.61 2.15 -16.76
CA GLN A 79 0.45 0.69 -16.68
C GLN A 79 -0.45 0.24 -15.54
N VAL A 80 -0.78 1.11 -14.58
CA VAL A 80 -1.72 0.78 -13.51
C VAL A 80 -3.11 0.61 -14.11
N GLY A 81 -3.62 -0.61 -14.02
CA GLY A 81 -4.93 -0.99 -14.54
C GLY A 81 -6.08 -0.59 -13.62
N PRO A 82 -7.32 -0.65 -14.12
CA PRO A 82 -8.50 -0.45 -13.29
C PRO A 82 -8.58 -1.49 -12.17
N TRP A 83 -9.09 -1.07 -11.02
CA TRP A 83 -9.33 -1.93 -9.85
C TRP A 83 -10.80 -1.88 -9.46
N LYS A 84 -11.30 -2.89 -8.75
CA LYS A 84 -12.73 -3.03 -8.39
C LYS A 84 -12.96 -3.11 -6.89
N THR A 85 -11.94 -3.56 -6.15
CA THR A 85 -12.03 -3.75 -4.70
C THR A 85 -11.03 -2.86 -3.98
N ILE A 86 -11.27 -2.57 -2.70
CA ILE A 86 -10.34 -1.79 -1.87
C ILE A 86 -8.96 -2.46 -1.81
N ALA A 87 -8.89 -3.79 -1.73
CA ALA A 87 -7.62 -4.51 -1.74
C ALA A 87 -6.83 -4.30 -3.05
N GLU A 88 -7.51 -4.33 -4.19
CA GLU A 88 -6.89 -4.00 -5.48
C GLU A 88 -6.52 -2.52 -5.57
N GLY A 89 -7.32 -1.62 -4.99
CA GLY A 89 -6.99 -0.21 -4.88
C GLY A 89 -5.72 0.06 -4.07
N VAL A 90 -5.54 -0.62 -2.93
CA VAL A 90 -4.28 -0.58 -2.17
C VAL A 90 -3.11 -1.06 -3.03
N GLN A 91 -3.28 -2.16 -3.77
CA GLN A 91 -2.25 -2.64 -4.70
C GLN A 91 -1.98 -1.69 -5.87
N ALA A 92 -2.98 -0.94 -6.33
CA ALA A 92 -2.81 0.10 -7.34
C ALA A 92 -2.00 1.28 -6.77
N LEU A 93 -2.26 1.71 -5.53
CA LEU A 93 -1.47 2.74 -4.85
C LEU A 93 0.00 2.31 -4.69
N ARG A 94 0.26 1.07 -4.26
CA ARG A 94 1.63 0.55 -4.14
C ARG A 94 2.35 0.49 -5.48
N GLN A 95 1.63 0.18 -6.56
CA GLN A 95 2.21 0.24 -7.91
C GLN A 95 2.57 1.67 -8.31
N LEU A 96 1.71 2.66 -8.02
CA LEU A 96 2.03 4.07 -8.24
C LEU A 96 3.24 4.49 -7.41
N GLY A 97 3.30 4.12 -6.12
CA GLY A 97 4.45 4.35 -5.26
C GLY A 97 5.74 3.72 -5.80
N MET A 98 5.66 2.51 -6.34
CA MET A 98 6.79 1.86 -7.01
C MET A 98 7.24 2.60 -8.27
N ALA A 99 6.31 3.17 -9.06
CA ALA A 99 6.65 3.97 -10.22
C ALA A 99 7.47 5.22 -9.83
N TRP A 100 7.07 5.87 -8.73
CA TRP A 100 7.82 6.98 -8.17
C TRP A 100 9.19 6.55 -7.64
N ALA A 101 9.26 5.45 -6.88
CA ALA A 101 10.52 4.93 -6.36
C ALA A 101 11.52 4.66 -7.49
N VAL A 102 11.07 4.04 -8.60
CA VAL A 102 11.92 3.83 -9.78
C VAL A 102 12.41 5.16 -10.36
N ALA A 103 11.53 6.17 -10.46
CA ALA A 103 11.88 7.49 -10.98
C ALA A 103 12.85 8.28 -10.08
N THR A 104 12.88 7.99 -8.77
CA THR A 104 13.78 8.63 -7.80
C THR A 104 15.03 7.80 -7.49
N GLY A 105 15.32 6.77 -8.29
CA GLY A 105 16.56 5.98 -8.19
C GLY A 105 16.44 4.68 -7.39
N GLY A 106 15.24 4.29 -6.97
CA GLY A 106 14.96 2.98 -6.38
C GLY A 106 15.60 2.76 -5.02
N MET A 107 15.72 3.82 -4.21
CA MET A 107 16.21 3.73 -2.84
C MET A 107 15.09 3.39 -1.84
N ASP A 108 13.87 3.85 -2.13
CA ASP A 108 12.71 3.75 -1.25
C ASP A 108 11.72 2.67 -1.71
N GLY A 109 10.80 2.29 -0.82
CA GLY A 109 9.77 1.31 -1.11
C GLY A 109 8.54 1.88 -1.81
N PRO A 110 7.60 1.00 -2.24
CA PRO A 110 6.32 1.41 -2.80
C PRO A 110 5.42 2.15 -1.80
N ASP A 111 5.71 2.10 -0.50
CA ASP A 111 4.87 2.63 0.57
C ASP A 111 5.33 4.01 1.07
N ASP A 112 6.50 4.47 0.64
CA ASP A 112 7.15 5.70 1.14
C ASP A 112 6.93 6.93 0.22
N MET A 113 6.12 6.76 -0.82
CA MET A 113 5.88 7.80 -1.83
C MET A 113 5.04 8.97 -1.27
N PRO A 114 5.41 10.23 -1.56
CA PRO A 114 4.53 11.36 -1.33
C PRO A 114 3.26 11.28 -2.21
N VAL A 115 2.09 11.52 -1.62
CA VAL A 115 0.81 11.54 -2.35
C VAL A 115 0.67 12.83 -3.16
N THR A 116 1.27 12.86 -4.36
CA THR A 116 1.28 14.04 -5.25
C THR A 116 -0.02 14.22 -6.04
N LYS A 117 -0.22 15.40 -6.66
CA LYS A 117 -1.36 15.63 -7.58
C LYS A 117 -1.40 14.61 -8.73
N SER A 118 -0.25 14.20 -9.27
CA SER A 118 -0.18 13.20 -10.35
C SER A 118 -0.66 11.84 -9.87
N THR A 119 -0.15 11.38 -8.73
CA THR A 119 -0.53 10.12 -8.10
C THR A 119 -2.03 10.06 -7.82
N LYS A 120 -2.59 11.15 -7.29
CA LYS A 120 -4.02 11.29 -7.02
C LYS A 120 -4.84 11.15 -8.31
N ALA A 121 -4.45 11.84 -9.36
CA ALA A 121 -5.12 11.77 -10.66
C ALA A 121 -5.01 10.36 -11.27
N ALA A 122 -3.83 9.74 -11.25
CA ALA A 122 -3.61 8.39 -11.75
C ALA A 122 -4.42 7.33 -11.00
N PHE A 123 -4.51 7.45 -9.67
CA PHE A 123 -5.29 6.55 -8.85
C PHE A 123 -6.80 6.71 -9.09
N LEU A 124 -7.30 7.94 -9.14
CA LEU A 124 -8.72 8.22 -9.41
C LEU A 124 -9.14 7.81 -10.83
N ARG A 125 -8.24 7.93 -11.82
CA ARG A 125 -8.47 7.47 -13.20
C ARG A 125 -8.77 5.97 -13.29
N THR A 126 -8.19 5.17 -12.39
CA THR A 126 -8.30 3.70 -12.39
C THR A 126 -9.35 3.18 -11.41
N ALA A 127 -9.96 4.07 -10.62
CA ALA A 127 -10.96 3.72 -9.62
C ALA A 127 -12.34 3.38 -10.23
N PRO A 128 -13.13 2.51 -9.56
CA PRO A 128 -14.55 2.33 -9.87
C PRO A 128 -15.33 3.63 -9.70
N ASP A 129 -16.31 3.86 -10.56
CA ASP A 129 -17.14 5.07 -10.53
C ASP A 129 -17.89 5.23 -9.21
N GLU A 130 -18.31 4.11 -8.60
CA GLU A 130 -19.01 4.09 -7.32
C GLU A 130 -18.14 4.57 -6.16
N LEU A 131 -16.82 4.39 -6.27
CA LEU A 131 -15.87 4.76 -5.21
C LEU A 131 -15.26 6.15 -5.43
N LYS A 132 -15.29 6.69 -6.65
CA LYS A 132 -14.68 7.99 -6.97
C LYS A 132 -15.10 9.13 -6.04
N PRO A 133 -16.39 9.31 -5.67
CA PRO A 133 -16.80 10.37 -4.75
C PRO A 133 -16.14 10.25 -3.37
N PHE A 134 -16.08 9.03 -2.82
CA PHE A 134 -15.48 8.77 -1.51
C PHE A 134 -13.96 8.94 -1.55
N LEU A 135 -13.32 8.45 -2.62
CA LEU A 135 -11.88 8.61 -2.81
C LEU A 135 -11.50 10.07 -2.98
N LEU A 136 -12.27 10.87 -3.70
CA LEU A 136 -12.04 12.31 -3.83
C LEU A 136 -12.04 12.98 -2.46
N ALA A 137 -12.99 12.66 -1.57
CA ALA A 137 -13.01 13.21 -0.22
C ALA A 137 -11.72 12.88 0.56
N VAL A 138 -11.32 11.61 0.57
CA VAL A 138 -10.11 11.13 1.27
C VAL A 138 -8.83 11.74 0.68
N VAL A 139 -8.73 11.74 -0.65
CA VAL A 139 -7.57 12.23 -1.39
C VAL A 139 -7.40 13.74 -1.27
N MET A 140 -8.50 14.50 -1.24
CA MET A 140 -8.48 15.95 -1.03
C MET A 140 -8.09 16.28 0.42
N ALA A 141 -8.62 15.54 1.40
CA ALA A 141 -8.20 15.69 2.80
C ALA A 141 -6.72 15.38 3.00
N ALA A 142 -6.19 14.34 2.34
CA ALA A 142 -4.77 13.99 2.38
C ALA A 142 -3.84 15.06 1.74
N GLY A 143 -4.38 16.02 0.98
CA GLY A 143 -3.61 17.13 0.37
C GLY A 143 -3.53 18.39 1.21
N GLN A 144 -4.35 18.52 2.25
CA GLN A 144 -4.38 19.70 3.12
C GLN A 144 -3.39 19.61 4.28
N GLY A 145 -2.62 18.54 4.35
CA GLY A 145 -1.72 18.24 5.45
C GLY A 145 -0.23 18.51 5.24
N VAL A 146 0.16 19.11 4.12
CA VAL A 146 1.59 19.33 3.77
C VAL A 146 2.04 20.75 4.12
N GLU A 147 1.68 21.21 5.32
CA GLU A 147 2.30 22.39 5.95
C GLU A 147 2.60 21.98 7.39
N ARG A 148 3.82 21.44 7.59
CA ARG A 148 4.45 21.02 8.86
C ARG A 148 3.95 19.72 9.51
N GLY A 149 4.84 18.73 9.48
CA GLY A 149 5.13 17.78 10.57
C GLY A 149 3.96 17.09 11.27
N GLU A 150 3.84 15.77 11.05
CA GLU A 150 3.00 14.85 11.82
C GLU A 150 1.51 15.25 11.95
N LEU A 151 0.70 14.85 10.97
CA LEU A 151 -0.75 14.74 11.20
C LEU A 151 -1.05 13.55 12.09
N ARG A 152 -0.98 13.77 13.40
CA ARG A 152 -1.85 13.08 14.34
C ARG A 152 -3.22 13.74 14.29
N VAL A 153 -4.08 13.33 13.35
CA VAL A 153 -5.51 13.70 13.40
C VAL A 153 -6.11 12.97 14.61
N PRO A 154 -6.59 13.67 15.66
CA PRO A 154 -7.21 13.02 16.80
C PRO A 154 -8.43 12.23 16.32
N ARG A 155 -8.62 10.99 16.79
CA ARG A 155 -9.76 10.12 16.41
C ARG A 155 -11.11 10.85 16.47
N ARG A 156 -11.27 11.78 17.41
CA ARG A 156 -12.49 12.60 17.56
C ARG A 156 -12.75 13.54 16.39
N VAL A 157 -11.70 14.11 15.79
CA VAL A 157 -11.81 15.01 14.63
C VAL A 157 -12.19 14.20 13.40
N LEU A 158 -11.48 13.09 13.15
CA LEU A 158 -11.82 12.13 12.10
C LEU A 158 -13.28 11.62 12.24
N TRP A 159 -13.70 11.31 13.48
CA TRP A 159 -15.05 10.85 13.78
C TRP A 159 -16.11 11.90 13.45
N PHE A 160 -15.86 13.15 13.81
CA PHE A 160 -16.79 14.26 13.54
C PHE A 160 -16.90 14.55 12.04
N ASP A 161 -15.78 14.54 11.33
CA ASP A 161 -15.74 14.81 9.89
C ASP A 161 -16.50 13.73 9.09
N LEU A 162 -16.41 12.47 9.51
CA LEU A 162 -17.16 11.37 8.90
C LEU A 162 -18.68 11.50 9.11
N LEU A 163 -19.12 11.93 10.29
CA LEU A 163 -20.54 12.18 10.56
C LEU A 163 -21.08 13.37 9.73
N GLN A 164 -20.29 14.44 9.60
CA GLN A 164 -20.65 15.59 8.76
C GLN A 164 -20.70 15.24 7.28
N ALA A 165 -19.87 14.29 6.84
CA ALA A 165 -19.88 13.75 5.49
C ALA A 165 -21.05 12.77 5.23
N GLY A 166 -21.91 12.52 6.23
CA GLY A 166 -23.07 11.63 6.11
C GLY A 166 -22.73 10.15 6.20
N VAL A 167 -21.51 9.79 6.66
CA VAL A 167 -21.13 8.39 6.89
C VAL A 167 -21.89 7.90 8.13
N PRO A 168 -22.69 6.83 8.03
CA PRO A 168 -23.42 6.28 9.16
C PRO A 168 -22.42 5.85 10.26
N PRO A 169 -22.69 6.16 11.54
CA PRO A 169 -21.84 5.74 12.67
C PRO A 169 -21.50 4.24 12.65
N GLU A 170 -22.43 3.43 12.14
CA GLU A 170 -22.34 1.96 12.07
C GLU A 170 -21.26 1.49 11.10
N GLU A 171 -20.97 2.26 10.04
CA GLU A 171 -19.88 2.00 9.10
C GLU A 171 -18.52 2.42 9.66
N ILE A 172 -18.51 3.36 10.61
CA ILE A 172 -17.30 3.89 11.26
C ILE A 172 -16.82 2.95 12.38
N ASP A 173 -17.74 2.35 13.14
CA ASP A 173 -17.40 1.49 14.31
C ASP A 173 -17.17 0.00 13.99
N ARG A 174 -17.43 -0.45 12.76
CA ARG A 174 -17.26 -1.87 12.33
C ARG A 174 -17.69 -2.90 13.36
N LYS A 175 -18.96 -2.89 13.80
CA LYS A 175 -19.59 -4.16 14.17
C LYS A 175 -20.05 -4.83 12.87
N PRO A 176 -19.63 -6.08 12.58
CA PRO A 176 -20.00 -6.73 11.34
C PRO A 176 -21.53 -6.94 11.34
N THR A 177 -22.23 -6.23 10.45
CA THR A 177 -23.61 -6.53 10.10
C THR A 177 -23.63 -7.87 9.39
N ARG A 178 -23.91 -8.92 10.15
CA ARG A 178 -24.24 -10.24 9.63
C ARG A 178 -25.48 -10.10 8.76
N SER A 179 -25.32 -10.26 7.45
CA SER A 179 -26.43 -10.55 6.57
C SER A 179 -27.02 -11.91 6.93
N THR A 180 -28.33 -11.95 7.20
CA THR A 180 -29.15 -13.13 6.92
C THR A 180 -30.56 -12.65 6.65
N GLY A 181 -31.07 -13.02 5.47
CA GLY A 181 -32.37 -12.64 4.94
C GLY A 181 -33.56 -13.29 5.68
N PRO A 182 -34.76 -13.23 5.08
CA PRO A 182 -36.03 -13.20 5.79
C PRO A 182 -36.52 -14.58 6.21
N GLY A 183 -37.25 -14.63 7.34
CA GLY A 183 -38.18 -15.72 7.64
C GLY A 183 -38.04 -16.34 9.03
N ARG A 184 -38.82 -15.81 9.98
CA ARG A 184 -39.84 -16.53 10.79
C ARG A 184 -40.07 -15.78 12.09
N GLU A 185 -41.33 -15.39 12.30
CA GLU A 185 -41.87 -15.04 13.61
C GLU A 185 -41.59 -16.16 14.62
N ARG A 186 -41.12 -15.77 15.81
CA ARG A 186 -41.44 -16.47 17.05
C ARG A 186 -41.35 -15.48 18.22
N THR A 187 -42.50 -15.18 18.77
CA THR A 187 -42.75 -14.50 20.05
C THR A 187 -42.18 -15.35 21.19
N VAL A 188 -41.26 -14.82 22.01
CA VAL A 188 -41.01 -15.28 23.40
C VAL A 188 -40.50 -14.10 24.25
N GLU A 189 -41.06 -14.02 25.47
CA GLU A 189 -41.03 -13.01 26.53
C GLU A 189 -39.68 -12.42 27.01
N PRO A 190 -39.71 -11.27 27.72
CA PRO A 190 -38.52 -10.61 28.26
C PRO A 190 -38.07 -11.28 29.58
N ASN A 191 -36.86 -11.83 29.59
CA ASN A 191 -36.27 -12.43 30.79
C ASN A 191 -35.34 -11.44 31.53
N LYS A 192 -35.58 -11.38 32.85
CA LYS A 192 -34.97 -10.61 33.94
C LYS A 192 -33.43 -10.42 33.84
N PRO A 193 -32.87 -9.27 34.28
CA PRO A 193 -31.42 -9.05 34.24
C PRO A 193 -30.69 -10.01 35.19
N ALA A 194 -29.65 -10.67 34.67
CA ALA A 194 -28.75 -11.54 35.42
C ALA A 194 -27.78 -10.70 36.26
N GLU A 195 -27.56 -11.13 37.51
CA GLU A 195 -26.59 -10.58 38.43
C GLU A 195 -25.15 -10.81 37.90
N PRO A 196 -24.23 -9.83 37.99
CA PRO A 196 -22.89 -9.99 37.45
C PRO A 196 -22.07 -11.01 38.26
N PRO A 197 -21.21 -11.81 37.62
CA PRO A 197 -20.38 -12.80 38.31
C PRO A 197 -19.34 -12.11 39.22
N ALA A 198 -19.05 -12.75 40.35
CA ALA A 198 -18.04 -12.28 41.30
C ALA A 198 -16.65 -12.18 40.66
N PRO A 199 -15.83 -11.17 41.03
CA PRO A 199 -14.52 -10.97 40.46
C PRO A 199 -13.54 -12.11 40.82
N PRO A 200 -12.55 -12.41 39.96
CA PRO A 200 -11.58 -13.49 40.18
C PRO A 200 -10.74 -13.26 41.45
N ALA A 201 -10.33 -14.34 42.11
CA ALA A 201 -9.64 -14.30 43.40
C ALA A 201 -8.33 -13.49 43.42
N GLU A 202 -7.70 -13.30 42.26
CA GLU A 202 -6.50 -12.48 42.06
C GLU A 202 -6.73 -10.96 42.23
N TRP A 203 -7.98 -10.50 42.28
CA TRP A 203 -8.36 -9.09 42.47
C TRP A 203 -8.74 -8.74 43.91
N GLN A 204 -8.62 -9.68 44.85
CA GLN A 204 -8.91 -9.42 46.26
C GLN A 204 -7.64 -8.97 46.98
N LEU A 205 -7.58 -7.68 47.34
CA LEU A 205 -6.48 -7.13 48.15
C LEU A 205 -6.40 -7.86 49.51
N PRO A 206 -5.19 -8.15 50.03
CA PRO A 206 -5.05 -8.79 51.33
C PRO A 206 -5.61 -7.88 52.43
N ARG A 207 -6.40 -8.46 53.34
CA ARG A 207 -6.98 -7.73 54.46
C ARG A 207 -5.87 -7.33 55.45
N PRO A 208 -5.88 -6.08 55.96
CA PRO A 208 -4.91 -5.67 56.97
C PRO A 208 -5.21 -6.37 58.31
N TYR A 209 -4.14 -6.70 59.04
CA TYR A 209 -4.20 -7.17 60.44
C TYR A 209 -4.51 -6.03 61.41
#